data_AF-A0AA37L0J8-F1
#
_entry.id   AF-A0AA37L0J8-F1
#
_cell.length_a   1.000
_cell.length_b   1.000
_cell.length_c   1.000
_cell.angle_alpha   90.00
_cell.angle_beta   90.00
_cell.angle_gamma   90.00
#
_symmetry.space_group_name_H-M   'P 1'
#
loop_
_entity.id
_entity.type
_entity.pdbx_description
1 polymer ?
#
loop_
_entity_poly.entity_id
_entity_poly.type
_entity_poly.pdbx_seq_one_letter_code
_entity_poly.pdbx_strand_id
1 'polypeptide(L)'
;MSRLALASLSPDAAARRESAARLELPGVWQGDALTAQHGRVQPSGHALLDAVLPGGGWPLGAMTEVLQPPQGGAEWPLVLPALARAAAQRGGQVVLVAPPAEPFAPALQAAGLPADRLCRVRPLPSRHDQSAAWASEQALRCRDVLAVLAWLPQAPPEALRRLQLAAAQQAALLWVFRPQDLRRQASPAPLRLWVVQGVPAIQKIQGAEGSPALGRAPELPAPAQVPGWPDGGRAPGVLQVHVLKRRGPPLMQPVPVCAHASALSAVLAAMRALKARRFPGDASAPAAQRPVPVAPQGVAVHQERVHALDRRAFVAG
;
A
#
# COMPACT_ATOMS: atom_id res chain seq x y z
N MET A 1 -58.00 34.68 -10.93
CA MET A 1 -57.09 34.01 -9.98
C MET A 1 -56.89 32.57 -10.49
N SER A 2 -56.10 32.34 -11.54
CA SER A 2 -54.64 32.18 -11.55
C SER A 2 -54.11 30.97 -10.76
N ARG A 3 -53.56 30.01 -11.53
CA ARG A 3 -52.47 29.04 -11.22
C ARG A 3 -52.81 27.89 -10.26
N LEU A 4 -52.38 26.65 -10.45
CA LEU A 4 -51.44 26.01 -11.38
C LEU A 4 -51.75 24.50 -11.32
N ALA A 5 -52.15 23.90 -12.44
CA ALA A 5 -52.27 22.45 -12.55
C ALA A 5 -50.86 21.84 -12.61
N LEU A 6 -50.62 20.84 -11.76
CA LEU A 6 -49.42 20.01 -11.78
C LEU A 6 -49.39 19.28 -13.15
N ALA A 7 -48.52 19.74 -14.05
CA ALA A 7 -48.24 18.99 -15.27
C ALA A 7 -47.49 17.71 -14.88
N SER A 8 -48.19 16.57 -14.98
CA SER A 8 -47.61 15.24 -14.92
C SER A 8 -46.47 15.14 -15.94
N LEU A 9 -45.25 14.89 -15.46
CA LEU A 9 -44.11 14.58 -16.31
C LEU A 9 -44.44 13.29 -17.08
N SER A 10 -44.61 13.43 -18.40
CA SER A 10 -44.84 12.31 -19.30
C SER A 10 -43.66 11.33 -19.23
N PRO A 11 -43.89 10.00 -19.17
CA PRO A 11 -42.83 8.97 -19.13
C PRO A 11 -41.89 8.99 -20.36
N ASP A 12 -42.25 9.76 -21.38
CA ASP A 12 -41.52 9.91 -22.64
C ASP A 12 -40.21 10.73 -22.53
N ALA A 13 -40.05 11.53 -21.46
CA ALA A 13 -38.82 12.30 -21.21
C ALA A 13 -37.65 11.43 -20.72
N ALA A 14 -37.95 10.30 -20.05
CA ALA A 14 -36.95 9.35 -19.60
C ALA A 14 -36.43 8.49 -20.78
N ALA A 15 -37.33 8.04 -21.65
CA ALA A 15 -36.96 7.25 -22.83
C ALA A 15 -36.13 8.03 -23.86
N ARG A 16 -36.36 9.35 -24.02
CA ARG A 16 -35.56 10.20 -24.93
C ARG A 16 -34.11 10.42 -24.47
N ARG A 17 -33.80 10.22 -23.18
CA ARG A 17 -32.40 10.23 -22.70
C ARG A 17 -31.63 8.96 -23.06
N GLU A 18 -32.34 7.89 -23.39
CA GLU A 18 -31.76 6.56 -23.57
C GLU A 18 -31.47 6.22 -25.05
N SER A 19 -31.78 7.11 -25.98
CA SER A 19 -31.49 6.92 -27.41
C SER A 19 -31.10 8.22 -28.13
N ALA A 20 -30.24 9.03 -27.51
CA ALA A 20 -29.51 10.05 -28.25
C ALA A 20 -28.39 9.35 -29.03
N ALA A 21 -28.64 9.04 -30.30
CA ALA A 21 -27.61 8.57 -31.22
C ALA A 21 -26.39 9.49 -31.13
N ARG A 22 -25.26 8.91 -30.72
CA ARG A 22 -24.01 9.62 -30.44
C ARG A 22 -23.50 10.22 -31.75
N LEU A 23 -23.60 11.53 -31.88
CA LEU A 23 -23.04 12.28 -33.02
C LEU A 23 -21.52 12.31 -32.88
N GLU A 24 -20.84 11.33 -33.48
CA GLU A 24 -19.37 11.28 -33.61
C GLU A 24 -18.93 12.37 -34.60
N LEU A 25 -18.69 13.58 -34.08
CA LEU A 25 -18.17 14.71 -34.86
C LEU A 25 -16.63 14.70 -34.82
N PRO A 26 -15.93 14.63 -35.98
CA PRO A 26 -14.48 14.69 -36.03
C PRO A 26 -13.94 15.98 -35.39
N GLY A 27 -13.02 15.86 -34.43
CA GLY A 27 -12.37 17.00 -33.77
C GLY A 27 -13.11 17.57 -32.54
N VAL A 28 -14.28 17.05 -32.18
CA VAL A 28 -14.97 17.41 -30.93
C VAL A 28 -14.66 16.37 -29.86
N TRP A 29 -14.00 16.80 -28.78
CA TRP A 29 -13.80 15.94 -27.62
C TRP A 29 -15.14 15.68 -26.94
N GLN A 30 -15.66 14.46 -27.07
CA GLN A 30 -16.82 14.03 -26.31
C GLN A 30 -16.38 13.69 -24.89
N GLY A 31 -17.00 14.31 -23.88
CA GLY A 31 -16.77 13.99 -22.47
C GLY A 31 -16.96 12.50 -22.15
N ASP A 32 -17.71 11.81 -23.00
CA ASP A 32 -17.98 10.39 -22.91
C ASP A 32 -17.04 9.48 -23.73
N ALA A 33 -16.17 10.03 -24.58
CA ALA A 33 -15.19 9.24 -25.34
C ALA A 33 -14.13 8.61 -24.41
N LEU A 34 -13.79 9.29 -23.30
CA LEU A 34 -13.06 8.66 -22.21
C LEU A 34 -13.94 7.64 -21.44
N THR A 35 -15.25 7.85 -21.43
CA THR A 35 -16.27 7.17 -20.62
C THR A 35 -16.67 5.78 -21.14
N ALA A 36 -16.43 5.48 -22.42
CA ALA A 36 -16.77 4.20 -23.06
C ALA A 36 -15.80 3.02 -22.79
N GLN A 37 -14.60 3.25 -22.23
CA GLN A 37 -13.82 2.15 -21.71
C GLN A 37 -14.32 1.81 -20.30
N HIS A 38 -15.21 0.82 -20.19
CA HIS A 38 -15.12 -0.14 -19.09
C HIS A 38 -13.77 -0.87 -19.29
N GLY A 39 -12.69 -0.18 -18.93
CA GLY A 39 -11.34 -0.68 -19.12
C GLY A 39 -11.18 -2.00 -18.39
N ARG A 40 -10.34 -2.87 -18.92
CA ARG A 40 -9.93 -4.08 -18.20
C ARG A 40 -9.48 -3.67 -16.80
N VAL A 41 -9.86 -4.45 -15.79
CA VAL A 41 -9.41 -4.23 -14.42
C VAL A 41 -8.55 -5.38 -13.92
N GLN A 42 -7.67 -5.09 -12.98
CA GLN A 42 -6.97 -6.07 -12.17
C GLN A 42 -7.65 -6.11 -10.81
N PRO A 43 -8.19 -7.25 -10.36
CA PRO A 43 -8.78 -7.37 -9.03
C PRO A 43 -7.78 -6.92 -7.95
N SER A 44 -8.24 -6.15 -6.97
CA SER A 44 -7.36 -5.59 -5.94
C SER A 44 -6.83 -6.64 -4.97
N GLY A 45 -7.53 -7.77 -4.87
CA GLY A 45 -7.30 -8.79 -3.84
C GLY A 45 -8.00 -8.48 -2.52
N HIS A 46 -8.74 -7.36 -2.46
CA HIS A 46 -9.55 -6.96 -1.31
C HIS A 46 -11.01 -6.87 -1.74
N ALA A 47 -11.82 -7.86 -1.35
CA ALA A 47 -13.21 -7.97 -1.84
C ALA A 47 -14.06 -6.72 -1.58
N LEU A 48 -13.90 -6.10 -0.41
CA LEU A 48 -14.61 -4.86 -0.07
C LEU A 48 -14.18 -3.67 -0.94
N LEU A 49 -12.91 -3.63 -1.34
CA LEU A 49 -12.39 -2.60 -2.24
C LEU A 49 -12.88 -2.85 -3.67
N ASP A 50 -12.83 -4.10 -4.15
CA ASP A 50 -13.33 -4.47 -5.47
C ASP A 50 -14.82 -4.13 -5.64
N ALA A 51 -15.64 -4.32 -4.60
CA ALA A 51 -17.05 -3.95 -4.62
C ALA A 51 -17.31 -2.44 -4.87
N VAL A 52 -16.32 -1.59 -4.62
CA VAL A 52 -16.46 -0.13 -4.74
C VAL A 52 -15.62 0.48 -5.86
N LEU A 53 -14.63 -0.22 -6.39
CA LEU A 53 -13.82 0.29 -7.48
C LEU A 53 -14.60 0.21 -8.80
N PRO A 54 -14.48 1.23 -9.68
CA PRO A 54 -15.08 1.15 -11.02
C PRO A 54 -14.64 -0.11 -11.75
N GLY A 55 -15.60 -0.90 -12.24
CA GLY A 55 -15.33 -2.15 -12.95
C GLY A 55 -14.86 -3.32 -12.07
N GLY A 56 -14.79 -3.15 -10.74
CA GLY A 56 -14.46 -4.26 -9.83
C GLY A 56 -12.98 -4.44 -9.51
N GLY A 57 -12.13 -3.44 -9.77
CA GLY A 57 -10.70 -3.54 -9.48
C GLY A 57 -9.89 -2.32 -9.92
N TRP A 58 -8.55 -2.47 -9.92
CA TRP A 58 -7.63 -1.46 -10.41
C TRP A 58 -7.72 -1.31 -11.92
N PRO A 59 -7.89 -0.09 -12.46
CA PRO A 59 -8.04 0.08 -13.89
C PRO A 59 -6.71 -0.13 -14.61
N LEU A 60 -6.69 -0.98 -15.65
CA LEU A 60 -5.57 -1.06 -16.58
C LEU A 60 -5.63 0.13 -17.54
N GLY A 61 -4.48 0.73 -17.82
CA GLY A 61 -4.38 1.87 -18.71
C GLY A 61 -4.86 3.19 -18.13
N ALA A 62 -5.02 3.26 -16.81
CA ALA A 62 -5.40 4.48 -16.12
C ALA A 62 -4.64 4.62 -14.80
N MET A 63 -4.38 5.88 -14.45
CA MET A 63 -3.68 6.25 -13.23
C MET A 63 -4.61 6.11 -12.03
N THR A 64 -4.12 5.37 -11.04
CA THR A 64 -4.63 5.39 -9.67
C THR A 64 -3.72 6.31 -8.85
N GLU A 65 -4.24 7.46 -8.43
CA GLU A 65 -3.53 8.34 -7.51
C GLU A 65 -3.85 7.94 -6.07
N VAL A 66 -2.82 7.59 -5.30
CA VAL A 66 -2.94 7.17 -3.90
C VAL A 66 -2.35 8.27 -3.02
N LEU A 67 -3.21 8.90 -2.22
CA LEU A 67 -2.86 9.96 -1.29
C LEU A 67 -2.75 9.37 0.10
N GLN A 68 -1.64 9.60 0.79
CA GLN A 68 -1.39 8.99 2.10
C GLN A 68 -0.55 9.91 3.00
N PRO A 69 -0.57 9.69 4.33
CA PRO A 69 0.40 10.32 5.23
C PRO A 69 1.84 10.02 4.79
N PRO A 70 2.78 10.94 5.03
CA PRO A 70 4.20 10.64 4.89
C PRO A 70 4.56 9.38 5.70
N GLN A 71 5.32 8.47 5.10
CA GLN A 71 5.74 7.20 5.75
C GLN A 71 4.55 6.31 6.19
N GLY A 72 3.38 6.43 5.54
CA GLY A 72 2.16 5.72 5.92
C GLY A 72 2.21 4.20 5.77
N GLY A 73 3.17 3.66 4.99
CA GLY A 73 3.40 2.23 4.81
C GLY A 73 2.22 1.46 4.22
N ALA A 74 1.27 2.16 3.62
CA ALA A 74 0.02 1.60 3.11
C ALA A 74 0.15 1.07 1.67
N GLU A 75 1.27 1.35 0.99
CA GLU A 75 1.47 1.05 -0.43
C GLU A 75 1.41 -0.44 -0.68
N TRP A 76 2.26 -1.21 0.00
CA TRP A 76 2.36 -2.65 -0.24
C TRP A 76 1.10 -3.42 0.12
N PRO A 77 0.49 -3.23 1.31
CA PRO A 77 -0.73 -3.97 1.61
C PRO A 77 -1.89 -3.65 0.65
N LEU A 78 -1.93 -2.43 0.10
CA LEU A 78 -2.95 -2.01 -0.85
C LEU A 78 -2.76 -2.66 -2.24
N VAL A 79 -1.53 -2.68 -2.77
CA VAL A 79 -1.28 -3.02 -4.18
C VAL A 79 -0.68 -4.42 -4.41
N LEU A 80 -0.01 -4.99 -3.41
CA LEU A 80 0.72 -6.25 -3.55
C LEU A 80 -0.16 -7.44 -3.96
N PRO A 81 -1.38 -7.63 -3.42
CA PRO A 81 -2.22 -8.76 -3.85
C PRO A 81 -2.57 -8.70 -5.34
N ALA A 82 -2.84 -7.49 -5.85
CA ALA A 82 -3.10 -7.25 -7.26
C ALA A 82 -1.86 -7.50 -8.12
N LEU A 83 -0.68 -7.03 -7.69
CA LEU A 83 0.59 -7.23 -8.37
C LEU A 83 0.98 -8.71 -8.46
N ALA A 84 0.89 -9.44 -7.35
CA ALA A 84 1.21 -10.87 -7.31
C ALA A 84 0.31 -11.66 -8.24
N ARG A 85 -1.01 -11.37 -8.23
CA ARG A 85 -1.97 -11.99 -9.15
C ARG A 85 -1.66 -11.66 -10.61
N ALA A 86 -1.35 -10.39 -10.92
CA ALA A 86 -1.01 -9.97 -12.27
C ALA A 86 0.30 -10.62 -12.77
N ALA A 87 1.29 -10.75 -11.88
CA ALA A 87 2.57 -11.39 -12.18
C ALA A 87 2.41 -12.91 -12.41
N ALA A 88 1.50 -13.57 -11.70
CA ALA A 88 1.17 -14.98 -11.94
C ALA A 88 0.48 -15.21 -13.30
N GLN A 89 -0.29 -14.23 -13.79
CA GLN A 89 -1.08 -14.35 -15.02
C GLN A 89 -0.30 -14.02 -16.29
N ARG A 90 0.67 -13.10 -16.22
CA ARG A 90 1.49 -12.70 -17.38
C ARG A 90 2.91 -12.35 -16.99
N GLY A 91 3.81 -12.46 -17.96
CA GLY A 91 5.17 -11.92 -17.85
C GLY A 91 5.20 -10.39 -17.78
N GLY A 92 6.35 -9.87 -17.37
CA GLY A 92 6.65 -8.44 -17.35
C GLY A 92 7.23 -7.95 -16.03
N GLN A 93 7.83 -6.77 -16.09
CA GLN A 93 8.54 -6.11 -15.01
C GLN A 93 7.63 -5.16 -14.22
N VAL A 94 7.77 -5.15 -12.91
CA VAL A 94 7.17 -4.16 -12.01
C VAL A 94 8.24 -3.12 -11.71
N VAL A 95 8.00 -1.90 -12.19
CA VAL A 95 8.96 -0.79 -12.06
C VAL A 95 8.60 0.05 -10.83
N LEU A 96 9.54 0.18 -9.90
CA LEU A 96 9.43 0.99 -8.70
C LEU A 96 10.24 2.27 -8.90
N VAL A 97 9.57 3.41 -9.05
CA VAL A 97 10.22 4.68 -9.34
C VAL A 97 10.24 5.56 -8.11
N ALA A 98 11.45 5.86 -7.63
CA ALA A 98 11.70 6.65 -6.43
C ALA A 98 11.05 6.11 -5.14
N PRO A 99 11.06 4.78 -4.87
CA PRO A 99 10.47 4.26 -3.64
C PRO A 99 11.16 4.87 -2.41
N PRO A 100 10.40 5.24 -1.36
CA PRO A 100 10.91 5.98 -0.19
C PRO A 100 11.90 5.16 0.64
N ALA A 101 11.83 3.83 0.53
CA ALA A 101 12.74 2.88 1.15
C ALA A 101 13.03 1.72 0.18
N GLU A 102 14.09 0.98 0.45
CA GLU A 102 14.36 -0.27 -0.28
C GLU A 102 13.25 -1.29 0.02
N PRO A 103 12.55 -1.83 -0.99
CA PRO A 103 11.62 -2.92 -0.78
C PRO A 103 12.33 -4.16 -0.23
N PHE A 104 11.75 -4.79 0.78
CA PHE A 104 12.28 -6.05 1.30
C PHE A 104 11.88 -7.21 0.38
N ALA A 105 12.74 -7.50 -0.60
CA ALA A 105 12.50 -8.49 -1.66
C ALA A 105 12.04 -9.88 -1.15
N PRO A 106 12.60 -10.46 -0.07
CA PRO A 106 12.14 -11.76 0.42
C PRO A 106 10.66 -11.79 0.82
N ALA A 107 10.13 -10.71 1.41
CA ALA A 107 8.71 -10.64 1.76
C ALA A 107 7.82 -10.48 0.51
N LEU A 108 8.27 -9.72 -0.49
CA LEU A 108 7.55 -9.60 -1.76
C LEU A 108 7.50 -10.95 -2.50
N GLN A 109 8.61 -11.68 -2.51
CA GLN A 109 8.69 -13.02 -3.10
C GLN A 109 7.77 -14.01 -2.38
N ALA A 110 7.78 -14.01 -1.04
CA ALA A 110 6.87 -14.84 -0.24
C ALA A 110 5.39 -14.50 -0.48
N ALA A 111 5.09 -13.26 -0.86
CA ALA A 111 3.76 -12.80 -1.24
C ALA A 111 3.42 -13.04 -2.73
N GLY A 112 4.27 -13.73 -3.49
CA GLY A 112 4.02 -14.08 -4.89
C GLY A 112 4.48 -13.05 -5.92
N LEU A 113 5.33 -12.09 -5.53
CA LEU A 113 6.00 -11.15 -6.44
C LEU A 113 7.51 -11.47 -6.52
N PRO A 114 7.95 -12.23 -7.54
CA PRO A 114 9.35 -12.61 -7.71
C PRO A 114 10.30 -11.41 -7.78
N ALA A 115 11.48 -11.52 -7.14
CA ALA A 115 12.44 -10.42 -7.05
C ALA A 115 13.06 -10.04 -8.41
N ASP A 116 13.20 -11.00 -9.33
CA ASP A 116 13.67 -10.83 -10.71
C ASP A 116 12.69 -10.06 -11.61
N ARG A 117 11.46 -9.84 -11.12
CA ARG A 117 10.46 -8.98 -11.76
C ARG A 117 10.46 -7.55 -11.23
N LEU A 118 11.29 -7.21 -10.25
CA LEU A 118 11.36 -5.87 -9.68
C LEU A 118 12.48 -5.07 -10.32
N CYS A 119 12.13 -3.95 -10.94
CA CYS A 119 13.09 -2.97 -11.43
C CYS A 119 12.98 -1.69 -10.59
N ARG A 120 13.99 -1.39 -9.79
CA ARG A 120 14.04 -0.15 -9.00
C ARG A 120 14.76 0.95 -9.78
N VAL A 121 14.05 2.04 -10.04
CA VAL A 121 14.62 3.26 -10.64
C VAL A 121 14.90 4.28 -9.55
N ARG A 122 16.17 4.69 -9.45
CA ARG A 122 16.63 5.78 -8.60
C ARG A 122 16.71 7.06 -9.43
N PRO A 123 15.88 8.09 -9.15
CA PRO A 123 15.92 9.35 -9.88
C PRO A 123 17.18 10.17 -9.58
N LEU A 124 17.44 11.19 -10.41
CA LEU A 124 18.56 12.10 -10.25
C LEU A 124 18.34 13.02 -9.02
N PRO A 125 19.31 13.16 -8.10
CA PRO A 125 19.12 13.97 -6.88
C PRO A 125 18.74 15.43 -7.15
N SER A 126 19.35 16.08 -8.15
CA SER A 126 19.15 17.50 -8.46
C SER A 126 17.80 17.82 -9.11
N ARG A 127 17.11 16.82 -9.66
CA ARG A 127 15.82 16.94 -10.37
C ARG A 127 14.94 15.74 -10.02
N HIS A 128 14.84 15.43 -8.73
CA HIS A 128 14.25 14.19 -8.24
C HIS A 128 12.86 13.90 -8.82
N ASP A 129 11.87 14.78 -8.61
CA ASP A 129 10.51 14.55 -9.09
C ASP A 129 10.38 14.60 -10.61
N GLN A 130 11.12 15.50 -11.28
CA GLN A 130 11.09 15.60 -12.74
C GLN A 130 11.68 14.34 -13.40
N SER A 131 12.82 13.86 -12.92
CA SER A 131 13.47 12.66 -13.45
C SER A 131 12.69 11.39 -13.08
N ALA A 132 12.08 11.33 -11.90
CA ALA A 132 11.16 10.25 -11.51
C ALA A 132 9.92 10.21 -12.41
N ALA A 133 9.27 11.35 -12.66
CA ALA A 133 8.12 11.41 -13.55
C ALA A 133 8.49 11.04 -14.99
N TRP A 134 9.63 11.51 -15.48
CA TRP A 134 10.13 11.13 -16.81
C TRP A 134 10.43 9.63 -16.90
N ALA A 135 11.12 9.05 -15.92
CA ALA A 135 11.42 7.62 -15.90
C ALA A 135 10.15 6.75 -15.81
N SER A 136 9.15 7.21 -15.05
CA SER A 136 7.83 6.57 -14.99
C SER A 136 7.16 6.58 -16.36
N GLU A 137 7.22 7.71 -17.08
CA GLU A 137 6.68 7.82 -18.44
C GLU A 137 7.40 6.88 -19.42
N GLN A 138 8.73 6.79 -19.35
CA GLN A 138 9.49 5.86 -20.19
C GLN A 138 9.16 4.40 -19.87
N ALA A 139 9.07 4.04 -18.58
CA ALA A 139 8.67 2.69 -18.17
C ALA A 139 7.28 2.32 -18.71
N LEU A 140 6.30 3.25 -18.65
CA LEU A 140 4.96 3.01 -19.18
C LEU A 140 4.93 2.84 -20.71
N ARG A 141 5.95 3.29 -21.45
CA ARG A 141 6.06 3.10 -22.91
C ARG A 141 6.60 1.72 -23.27
N CYS A 142 7.28 1.04 -22.35
CA CYS A 142 7.83 -0.30 -22.55
C CYS A 142 6.71 -1.36 -22.54
N ARG A 143 6.69 -2.23 -23.57
CA ARG A 143 5.67 -3.29 -23.72
C ARG A 143 5.73 -4.34 -22.60
N ASP A 144 6.92 -4.66 -22.11
CA ASP A 144 7.13 -5.69 -21.08
C ASP A 144 7.00 -5.16 -19.66
N VAL A 145 6.44 -3.97 -19.46
CA VAL A 145 6.13 -3.45 -18.12
C VAL A 145 4.74 -3.90 -17.69
N LEU A 146 4.70 -4.62 -16.57
CA LEU A 146 3.49 -5.09 -15.92
C LEU A 146 2.79 -3.95 -15.18
N ALA A 147 3.56 -3.23 -14.38
CA ALA A 147 3.08 -2.16 -13.53
C ALA A 147 4.17 -1.12 -13.25
N VAL A 148 3.76 0.11 -12.99
CA VAL A 148 4.61 1.18 -12.48
C VAL A 148 4.04 1.68 -11.15
N LEU A 149 4.88 1.67 -10.13
CA LEU A 149 4.63 2.29 -8.83
C LEU A 149 5.56 3.48 -8.71
N ALA A 150 5.01 4.70 -8.73
CA ALA A 150 5.78 5.93 -8.74
C ALA A 150 5.48 6.79 -7.51
N TRP A 151 6.50 7.13 -6.73
CA TRP A 151 6.38 8.06 -5.61
C TRP A 151 6.76 9.46 -6.08
N LEU A 152 5.74 10.29 -6.32
CA LEU A 152 5.87 11.58 -7.01
C LEU A 152 5.27 12.72 -6.18
N PRO A 153 5.84 13.04 -5.00
CA PRO A 153 5.24 13.97 -4.05
C PRO A 153 5.00 15.36 -4.64
N GLN A 154 5.89 15.85 -5.51
CA GLN A 154 5.80 17.18 -6.11
C GLN A 154 5.61 17.17 -7.63
N ALA A 155 5.07 16.08 -8.21
CA ALA A 155 4.84 16.04 -9.66
C ALA A 155 3.84 17.13 -10.11
N PRO A 156 4.18 17.93 -11.14
CA PRO A 156 3.28 18.95 -11.66
C PRO A 156 2.11 18.31 -12.44
N PRO A 157 0.96 18.99 -12.57
CA PRO A 157 -0.22 18.44 -13.26
C PRO A 157 0.05 18.00 -14.71
N GLU A 158 0.94 18.69 -15.41
CA GLU A 158 1.32 18.32 -16.78
C GLU A 158 2.01 16.95 -16.84
N ALA A 159 2.95 16.69 -15.92
CA ALA A 159 3.60 15.39 -15.82
C ALA A 159 2.59 14.28 -15.53
N LEU A 160 1.64 14.52 -14.61
CA LEU A 160 0.57 13.56 -14.30
C LEU A 160 -0.34 13.29 -15.50
N ARG A 161 -0.63 14.29 -16.35
CA ARG A 161 -1.39 14.10 -17.60
C ARG A 161 -0.62 13.23 -18.58
N ARG A 162 0.69 13.44 -18.74
CA ARG A 162 1.53 12.60 -19.61
C ARG A 162 1.58 11.16 -19.11
N LEU A 163 1.68 10.94 -17.79
CA LEU A 163 1.63 9.59 -17.21
C LEU A 163 0.27 8.91 -17.44
N GLN A 164 -0.84 9.63 -17.28
CA GLN A 164 -2.17 9.11 -17.59
C GLN A 164 -2.30 8.69 -19.07
N LEU A 165 -1.76 9.49 -19.99
CA LEU A 165 -1.76 9.16 -21.43
C LEU A 165 -0.85 7.97 -21.74
N ALA A 166 0.35 7.92 -21.14
CA ALA A 166 1.29 6.82 -21.33
C ALA A 166 0.73 5.49 -20.80
N ALA A 167 0.08 5.49 -19.63
CA ALA A 167 -0.59 4.32 -19.09
C ALA A 167 -1.64 3.77 -20.07
N ALA A 168 -2.46 4.65 -20.64
CA ALA A 168 -3.52 4.27 -21.58
C ALA A 168 -2.98 3.56 -22.85
N GLN A 169 -1.79 3.94 -23.32
CA GLN A 169 -1.20 3.37 -24.54
C GLN A 169 -0.83 1.89 -24.41
N GLN A 170 -0.30 1.47 -23.25
CA GLN A 170 0.14 0.07 -23.02
C GLN A 170 -0.80 -0.73 -22.12
N ALA A 171 -1.95 -0.17 -21.72
CA ALA A 171 -2.85 -0.76 -20.74
C ALA A 171 -2.14 -1.23 -19.45
N ALA A 172 -1.10 -0.52 -19.03
CA ALA A 172 -0.30 -0.86 -17.85
C ALA A 172 -1.02 -0.46 -16.56
N LEU A 173 -0.71 -1.15 -15.45
CA LEU A 173 -1.13 -0.71 -14.12
C LEU A 173 -0.24 0.44 -13.67
N LEU A 174 -0.85 1.54 -13.22
CA LEU A 174 -0.12 2.72 -12.74
C LEU A 174 -0.68 3.16 -11.39
N TRP A 175 0.18 3.13 -10.37
CA TRP A 175 -0.05 3.79 -9.09
C TRP A 175 0.91 4.96 -8.91
N VAL A 176 0.36 6.13 -8.59
CA VAL A 176 1.13 7.32 -8.23
C VAL A 176 0.86 7.67 -6.77
N PHE A 177 1.88 7.54 -5.93
CA PHE A 177 1.81 7.82 -4.50
C PHE A 177 2.21 9.27 -4.22
N ARG A 178 1.35 10.01 -3.50
CA ARG A 178 1.56 11.43 -3.17
C ARG A 178 1.08 11.77 -1.75
N PRO A 179 1.52 12.90 -1.18
CA PRO A 179 1.08 13.35 0.14
C PRO A 179 -0.43 13.60 0.22
N GLN A 180 -1.04 13.23 1.34
CA GLN A 180 -2.46 13.46 1.63
C GLN A 180 -2.89 14.94 1.67
N ASP A 181 -1.95 15.88 1.75
CA ASP A 181 -2.30 17.31 1.76
C ASP A 181 -2.81 17.77 0.38
N LEU A 182 -2.53 16.98 -0.67
CA LEU A 182 -2.96 17.23 -2.05
C LEU A 182 -4.36 16.69 -2.37
N ARG A 183 -5.13 16.23 -1.36
CA ARG A 183 -6.51 15.72 -1.53
C ARG A 183 -7.43 16.67 -2.27
N ARG A 184 -7.34 17.97 -1.96
CA ARG A 184 -8.16 19.01 -2.59
C ARG A 184 -7.59 19.53 -3.91
N GLN A 185 -6.35 19.18 -4.25
CA GLN A 185 -5.75 19.57 -5.52
C GLN A 185 -6.44 18.84 -6.68
N ALA A 186 -6.72 19.54 -7.77
CA ALA A 186 -7.23 18.93 -9.00
C ALA A 186 -6.19 17.97 -9.59
N SER A 187 -6.65 16.81 -10.08
CA SER A 187 -5.78 15.76 -10.59
C SER A 187 -6.36 15.12 -11.86
N PRO A 188 -5.52 14.81 -12.86
CA PRO A 188 -5.95 14.12 -14.07
C PRO A 188 -6.24 12.63 -13.82
N ALA A 189 -5.89 12.07 -12.66
CA ALA A 189 -6.17 10.68 -12.33
C ALA A 189 -7.68 10.40 -12.37
N PRO A 190 -8.16 9.39 -13.10
CA PRO A 190 -9.57 9.00 -13.08
C PRO A 190 -9.97 8.31 -11.77
N LEU A 191 -9.03 7.65 -11.09
CA LEU A 191 -9.21 7.05 -9.77
C LEU A 191 -8.29 7.73 -8.75
N ARG A 192 -8.88 8.29 -7.68
CA ARG A 192 -8.12 8.88 -6.57
C ARG A 192 -8.56 8.26 -5.25
N LEU A 193 -7.59 7.80 -4.48
CA LEU A 193 -7.79 7.20 -3.16
C LEU A 193 -7.07 8.04 -2.11
N TRP A 194 -7.67 8.21 -0.94
CA TRP A 194 -6.97 8.64 0.25
C TRP A 194 -6.94 7.50 1.25
N VAL A 195 -5.74 7.11 1.67
CA VAL A 195 -5.51 5.96 2.53
C VAL A 195 -4.94 6.44 3.84
N VAL A 196 -5.60 6.07 4.93
CA VAL A 196 -5.12 6.31 6.29
C VAL A 196 -5.05 5.00 7.05
N GLN A 197 -4.14 4.95 8.01
CA GLN A 197 -4.08 3.86 8.96
C GLN A 197 -5.27 3.97 9.91
N GLY A 198 -6.12 2.96 9.94
CA GLY A 198 -7.22 2.82 10.87
C GLY A 198 -6.82 2.03 12.11
N VAL A 199 -7.55 2.28 13.19
CA VAL A 199 -7.58 1.38 14.36
C VAL A 199 -8.47 0.18 14.04
N PRO A 200 -8.10 -1.06 14.45
CA PRO A 200 -8.97 -2.21 14.26
C PRO A 200 -10.24 -1.99 15.08
N ALA A 201 -11.38 -1.78 14.40
CA ALA A 201 -12.67 -1.82 15.05
C ALA A 201 -12.98 -3.29 15.36
N ILE A 202 -12.95 -3.67 16.65
CA ILE A 202 -13.51 -4.94 17.10
C ILE A 202 -15.03 -4.81 16.94
N GLN A 203 -15.55 -5.18 15.77
CA GLN A 203 -16.99 -5.33 15.61
C GLN A 203 -17.37 -6.63 16.34
N LYS A 204 -17.95 -6.51 17.53
CA LYS A 204 -18.66 -7.61 18.19
C LYS A 204 -19.72 -8.08 17.22
N ILE A 205 -19.56 -9.29 16.67
CA ILE A 205 -20.60 -9.97 15.91
C ILE A 205 -21.76 -10.16 16.87
N GLN A 206 -22.84 -9.38 16.72
CA GLN A 206 -24.08 -9.59 17.44
C GLN A 206 -24.98 -10.48 16.58
N GLY A 207 -25.36 -11.64 17.14
CA GLY A 207 -26.58 -12.36 16.77
C GLY A 207 -26.42 -13.50 15.76
N ALA A 208 -26.23 -14.71 16.26
CA ALA A 208 -26.87 -15.92 15.71
C ALA A 208 -26.95 -16.96 16.83
N GLU A 209 -27.97 -16.83 17.70
CA GLU A 209 -28.41 -17.91 18.57
C GLU A 209 -29.18 -18.93 17.72
N GLY A 210 -28.71 -20.17 17.70
CA GLY A 210 -29.32 -21.29 16.96
C GLY A 210 -28.31 -22.41 16.66
N SER A 211 -28.16 -23.36 17.59
CA SER A 211 -27.24 -24.52 17.62
C SER A 211 -27.46 -25.58 16.51
N PRO A 212 -26.66 -26.69 16.39
CA PRO A 212 -25.45 -27.07 17.15
C PRO A 212 -24.24 -27.59 16.31
N ALA A 213 -23.08 -27.60 16.99
CA ALA A 213 -21.94 -28.53 16.85
C ALA A 213 -21.29 -28.78 15.47
N LEU A 214 -20.25 -28.00 15.18
CA LEU A 214 -19.02 -28.48 14.53
C LEU A 214 -17.84 -27.63 15.03
N GLY A 215 -16.92 -28.28 15.74
CA GLY A 215 -15.57 -27.84 16.10
C GLY A 215 -15.37 -26.35 16.42
N ARG A 216 -15.40 -25.99 17.70
CA ARG A 216 -14.94 -24.69 18.20
C ARG A 216 -13.48 -24.46 17.76
N ALA A 217 -13.27 -23.58 16.78
CA ALA A 217 -11.93 -23.08 16.49
C ALA A 217 -11.38 -22.39 17.75
N PRO A 218 -10.08 -22.53 18.08
CA PRO A 218 -9.53 -21.92 19.27
C PRO A 218 -9.72 -20.40 19.18
N GLU A 219 -10.43 -19.86 20.16
CA GLU A 219 -10.60 -18.43 20.36
C GLU A 219 -9.20 -17.82 20.54
N LEU A 220 -8.72 -17.12 19.51
CA LEU A 220 -7.45 -16.39 19.59
C LEU A 220 -7.57 -15.38 20.73
N PRO A 221 -6.67 -15.40 21.73
CA PRO A 221 -6.73 -14.43 22.80
C PRO A 221 -6.58 -13.02 22.21
N ALA A 222 -7.43 -12.10 22.67
CA ALA A 222 -7.23 -10.67 22.44
C ALA A 222 -5.76 -10.34 22.80
N PRO A 223 -5.05 -9.52 22.01
CA PRO A 223 -3.63 -9.30 22.25
C PRO A 223 -3.45 -8.72 23.65
N ALA A 224 -2.96 -9.57 24.56
CA ALA A 224 -2.55 -9.15 25.88
C ALA A 224 -1.53 -8.03 25.70
N GLN A 225 -1.78 -6.89 26.35
CA GLN A 225 -0.83 -5.81 26.44
C GLN A 225 0.43 -6.37 27.12
N VAL A 226 1.49 -6.57 26.35
CA VAL A 226 2.75 -7.15 26.83
C VAL A 226 3.51 -6.06 27.61
N PRO A 227 3.81 -6.23 28.90
CA PRO A 227 4.64 -5.29 29.64
C PRO A 227 6.07 -5.29 29.08
N GLY A 228 6.65 -4.10 28.83
CA GLY A 228 8.04 -3.94 28.36
C GLY A 228 8.22 -3.54 26.90
N TRP A 229 7.14 -3.22 26.17
CA TRP A 229 7.22 -2.59 24.86
C TRP A 229 7.49 -1.08 25.03
N PRO A 230 8.53 -0.48 24.42
CA PRO A 230 8.66 0.97 24.41
C PRO A 230 7.47 1.53 23.63
N ASP A 231 6.65 2.39 24.25
CA ASP A 231 5.39 2.92 23.71
C ASP A 231 5.41 3.05 22.18
N GLY A 232 4.58 2.25 21.50
CA GLY A 232 4.53 2.22 20.03
C GLY A 232 4.13 0.89 19.40
N GLY A 233 3.63 -0.08 20.19
CA GLY A 233 3.08 -1.34 19.69
C GLY A 233 1.80 -1.12 18.90
N ARG A 234 1.92 -0.68 17.63
CA ARG A 234 0.79 -0.58 16.72
C ARG A 234 0.33 -2.00 16.39
N ALA A 235 -0.81 -2.40 16.95
CA ALA A 235 -1.55 -3.57 16.48
C ALA A 235 -1.66 -3.49 14.95
N PRO A 236 -1.59 -4.63 14.23
CA PRO A 236 -1.51 -4.57 12.78
C PRO A 236 -2.77 -3.92 12.21
N GLY A 237 -2.56 -2.80 11.51
CA GLY A 237 -3.59 -1.81 11.24
C GLY A 237 -4.54 -2.24 10.12
N VAL A 238 -5.82 -1.91 10.27
CA VAL A 238 -6.75 -1.88 9.14
C VAL A 238 -6.46 -0.59 8.37
N LEU A 239 -6.26 -0.65 7.06
CA LEU A 239 -6.22 0.56 6.24
C LEU A 239 -7.65 1.03 5.96
N GLN A 240 -7.90 2.32 6.08
CA GLN A 240 -9.16 2.95 5.68
C GLN A 240 -8.94 3.64 4.34
N VAL A 241 -9.65 3.16 3.31
CA VAL A 241 -9.54 3.68 1.95
C VAL A 241 -10.75 4.55 1.64
N HIS A 242 -10.53 5.86 1.55
CA HIS A 242 -11.52 6.82 1.09
C HIS A 242 -11.41 6.99 -0.44
N VAL A 243 -12.47 6.69 -1.18
CA VAL A 243 -12.49 6.89 -2.63
C VAL A 243 -12.90 8.34 -2.94
N LEU A 244 -11.94 9.18 -3.32
CA LEU A 244 -12.15 10.61 -3.53
C LEU A 244 -12.70 10.93 -4.92
N LYS A 245 -12.23 10.19 -5.93
CA LYS A 245 -12.66 10.35 -7.32
C LYS A 245 -12.75 8.99 -7.94
N ARG A 246 -13.92 8.69 -8.49
CA ARG A 246 -14.22 7.49 -9.26
C ARG A 246 -15.35 7.78 -10.23
N ARG A 247 -15.62 6.85 -11.15
CA ARG A 247 -16.90 6.82 -11.87
C ARG A 247 -17.98 6.20 -10.98
N GLY A 248 -19.21 6.69 -11.11
CA GLY A 248 -20.37 6.21 -10.35
C GLY A 248 -20.75 7.10 -9.15
N PRO A 249 -21.79 6.73 -8.39
CA PRO A 249 -22.28 7.53 -7.27
C PRO A 249 -21.18 7.76 -6.22
N PRO A 250 -21.21 8.88 -5.48
CA PRO A 250 -20.20 9.18 -4.47
C PRO A 250 -20.21 8.12 -3.35
N LEU A 251 -19.03 7.77 -2.83
CA LEU A 251 -18.93 7.09 -1.53
C LEU A 251 -18.61 8.10 -0.45
N MET A 252 -19.39 8.05 0.61
CA MET A 252 -19.17 8.86 1.80
C MET A 252 -18.39 8.09 2.87
N GLN A 253 -18.40 6.75 2.83
CA GLN A 253 -17.79 5.92 3.87
C GLN A 253 -16.47 5.30 3.40
N PRO A 254 -15.43 5.26 4.26
CA PRO A 254 -14.20 4.56 3.95
C PRO A 254 -14.40 3.06 3.87
N VAL A 255 -13.60 2.41 3.04
CA VAL A 255 -13.57 0.95 2.92
C VAL A 255 -12.40 0.40 3.73
N PRO A 256 -12.64 -0.52 4.68
CA PRO A 256 -11.58 -1.17 5.42
C PRO A 256 -10.85 -2.18 4.52
N VAL A 257 -9.53 -2.11 4.53
CA VAL A 257 -8.62 -3.01 3.84
C VAL A 257 -7.68 -3.60 4.88
N CYS A 258 -7.59 -4.93 4.94
CA CYS A 258 -6.69 -5.59 5.87
C CYS A 258 -5.25 -5.38 5.41
N ALA A 259 -4.40 -4.76 6.23
CA ALA A 259 -3.00 -4.52 5.86
C ALA A 259 -2.11 -5.79 5.90
N HIS A 260 -2.70 -6.96 6.15
CA HIS A 260 -1.97 -8.21 6.29
C HIS A 260 -1.79 -8.90 4.95
N ALA A 261 -0.54 -9.22 4.60
CA ALA A 261 -0.29 -10.56 4.07
C ALA A 261 -0.47 -11.52 5.27
N SER A 262 -1.51 -12.33 5.30
CA SER A 262 -1.74 -13.34 6.35
C SER A 262 -0.50 -14.22 6.63
N ALA A 263 0.38 -14.35 5.64
CA ALA A 263 1.69 -14.98 5.74
C ALA A 263 2.65 -14.29 6.73
N LEU A 264 2.71 -12.96 6.79
CA LEU A 264 3.63 -12.25 7.71
C LEU A 264 3.17 -12.39 9.17
N SER A 265 1.86 -12.35 9.43
CA SER A 265 1.32 -12.66 10.76
C SER A 265 1.62 -14.09 11.17
N ALA A 266 1.50 -15.05 10.25
CA ALA A 266 1.81 -16.46 10.51
C ALA A 266 3.32 -16.66 10.78
N VAL A 267 4.19 -16.02 10.01
CA VAL A 267 5.65 -16.06 10.21
C VAL A 267 6.03 -15.41 11.54
N LEU A 268 5.51 -14.22 11.86
CA LEU A 268 5.79 -13.57 13.14
C LEU A 268 5.24 -14.36 14.32
N ALA A 269 4.08 -15.00 14.19
CA ALA A 269 3.53 -15.90 15.21
C ALA A 269 4.38 -17.16 15.37
N ALA A 270 4.81 -17.78 14.27
CA ALA A 270 5.69 -18.96 14.27
C ALA A 270 7.05 -18.64 14.89
N MET A 271 7.64 -17.49 14.54
CA MET A 271 8.91 -17.03 15.13
C MET A 271 8.78 -16.77 16.64
N ARG A 272 7.64 -16.21 17.11
CA ARG A 272 7.36 -16.07 18.55
C ARG A 272 7.22 -17.42 19.24
N ALA A 273 6.51 -18.37 18.64
CA ALA A 273 6.36 -19.73 19.18
C ALA A 273 7.71 -20.46 19.27
N LEU A 274 8.57 -20.33 18.25
CA LEU A 274 9.93 -20.88 18.26
C LEU A 274 10.82 -20.21 19.30
N LYS A 275 10.72 -18.88 19.46
CA LYS A 275 11.48 -18.14 20.48
C LYS A 275 11.03 -18.50 21.91
N ALA A 276 9.72 -18.65 22.13
CA ALA A 276 9.16 -19.10 23.41
C ALA A 276 9.55 -20.55 23.76
N ARG A 277 9.69 -21.43 22.76
CA ARG A 277 10.22 -22.80 22.95
C ARG A 277 11.71 -22.85 23.22
N ARG A 278 12.47 -21.87 22.72
CA ARG A 278 13.94 -21.79 22.87
C ARG A 278 14.37 -21.17 24.20
N PHE A 279 13.47 -20.42 24.83
CA PHE A 279 13.63 -19.87 26.18
C PHE A 279 12.34 -20.13 26.97
N PRO A 280 12.11 -21.38 27.42
CA PRO A 280 11.08 -21.62 28.43
C PRO A 280 11.50 -20.82 29.67
N GLY A 281 10.71 -19.82 30.06
CA GLY A 281 10.98 -19.10 31.29
C GLY A 281 10.98 -20.10 32.45
N ASP A 282 12.00 -20.01 33.31
CA ASP A 282 12.07 -20.71 34.60
C ASP A 282 10.83 -20.35 35.43
N ALA A 283 9.79 -21.15 35.29
CA ALA A 283 8.77 -21.30 36.31
C ALA A 283 9.37 -22.23 37.37
N SER A 284 9.76 -21.62 38.50
CA SER A 284 10.07 -22.23 39.80
C SER A 284 11.30 -23.16 39.90
N ALA A 285 12.42 -22.60 40.36
CA ALA A 285 13.43 -23.33 41.12
C ALA A 285 13.74 -22.55 42.43
N PRO A 286 13.87 -23.21 43.59
CA PRO A 286 13.92 -22.54 44.89
C PRO A 286 15.27 -21.87 45.15
N ALA A 287 15.24 -20.81 45.94
CA ALA A 287 16.37 -19.92 46.23
C ALA A 287 17.57 -20.66 46.84
N ALA A 288 18.65 -20.79 46.08
CA ALA A 288 19.97 -21.11 46.61
C ALA A 288 20.64 -19.81 47.12
N GLN A 289 21.06 -19.85 48.39
CA GLN A 289 21.68 -18.74 49.11
C GLN A 289 22.98 -18.28 48.42
N ARG A 290 23.13 -16.96 48.22
CA ARG A 290 24.35 -16.35 47.69
C ARG A 290 25.38 -16.20 48.82
N PRO A 291 26.66 -16.56 48.63
CA PRO A 291 27.71 -16.21 49.58
C PRO A 291 28.05 -14.72 49.48
N VAL A 292 28.32 -14.13 50.65
CA VAL A 292 28.71 -12.72 50.87
C VAL A 292 30.12 -12.45 50.30
N PRO A 293 30.37 -11.30 49.64
CA PRO A 293 31.70 -10.96 49.14
C PRO A 293 32.62 -10.41 50.26
N VAL A 294 33.86 -10.89 50.30
CA VAL A 294 34.96 -10.36 51.13
C VAL A 294 35.69 -9.27 50.33
N ALA A 295 35.96 -8.13 50.98
CA ALA A 295 36.62 -6.94 50.42
C ALA A 295 38.17 -7.10 50.34
N PRO A 296 38.87 -6.26 49.54
CA PRO A 296 40.16 -6.59 48.93
C PRO A 296 41.38 -6.23 49.80
N GLN A 297 42.47 -6.98 49.64
CA GLN A 297 43.81 -6.59 50.09
C GLN A 297 44.65 -6.19 48.86
N GLY A 298 45.31 -5.02 48.95
CA GLY A 298 46.04 -4.40 47.85
C GLY A 298 47.51 -4.83 47.71
N VAL A 299 48.26 -3.98 47.00
CA VAL A 299 49.72 -4.00 46.72
C VAL A 299 50.08 -4.79 45.44
N ALA A 300 50.90 -4.35 44.48
CA ALA A 300 51.77 -3.18 44.30
C ALA A 300 51.84 -2.79 42.81
N VAL A 301 52.19 -1.52 42.60
CA VAL A 301 52.58 -0.89 41.33
C VAL A 301 53.87 -1.52 40.80
N HIS A 302 53.90 -1.85 39.51
CA HIS A 302 55.16 -1.94 38.76
C HIS A 302 55.05 -1.14 37.45
N GLN A 303 55.86 -0.10 37.36
CA GLN A 303 56.12 0.68 36.15
C GLN A 303 57.16 -0.02 35.26
N GLU A 304 57.27 0.52 34.03
CA GLU A 304 58.21 0.26 32.93
C GLU A 304 57.70 -0.72 31.84
N ARG A 305 57.87 -0.48 30.54
CA ARG A 305 58.71 0.49 29.80
C ARG A 305 58.15 0.69 28.38
N VAL A 306 58.33 1.89 27.86
CA VAL A 306 58.06 2.31 26.48
C VAL A 306 58.94 1.53 25.49
N HIS A 307 58.37 1.06 24.39
CA HIS A 307 59.12 0.88 23.13
C HIS A 307 58.31 1.36 21.92
N ALA A 308 59.00 2.14 21.10
CA ALA A 308 58.58 2.78 19.87
C ALA A 308 58.57 1.82 18.67
N LEU A 309 58.06 2.33 17.53
CA LEU A 309 57.86 1.73 16.19
C LEU A 309 56.40 1.25 16.01
N ASP A 310 55.63 1.63 14.98
CA ASP A 310 56.00 2.21 13.70
C ASP A 310 54.81 2.95 13.01
N ARG A 311 55.16 3.66 11.95
CA ARG A 311 54.50 4.84 11.35
C ARG A 311 53.19 4.61 10.58
N ARG A 312 52.42 5.71 10.53
CA ARG A 312 51.39 6.04 9.53
C ARG A 312 52.00 6.22 8.12
N ALA A 313 51.28 5.79 7.09
CA ALA A 313 51.43 6.31 5.73
C ALA A 313 50.05 6.64 5.13
N PHE A 314 49.84 7.93 4.89
CA PHE A 314 48.88 8.48 3.93
C PHE A 314 49.57 8.52 2.56
N VAL A 315 48.87 8.21 1.47
CA VAL A 315 49.21 8.68 0.13
C VAL A 315 47.93 9.13 -0.56
N ALA A 316 47.91 10.41 -0.92
CA ALA A 316 47.01 11.00 -1.90
C ALA A 316 47.74 11.00 -3.25
N GLY A 317 47.00 10.73 -4.32
CA GLY A 317 47.37 10.88 -5.72
C GLY A 317 46.09 10.91 -6.54
#